data_AF-N1JCU6-F1
#
_entry.id   AF-N1JCU6-F1
#
_cell.length_a   1.000
_cell.length_b   1.000
_cell.length_c   1.000
_cell.angle_alpha   90.00
_cell.angle_beta   90.00
_cell.angle_gamma   90.00
#
_symmetry.space_group_name_H-M   'P 1'
#
loop_
_entity.id
_entity.type
_entity.pdbx_description
1 polymer ?
#
loop_
_entity_poly.entity_id
_entity_poly.type
_entity_poly.pdbx_seq_one_letter_code
_entity_poly.pdbx_strand_id
1 'polypeptide(L)'
;MAKKEDLMTSTGDNKKLLEHFDDQQLFNEKLKSWFDGFESVLSTQTDLVMCHVTEENKKMGSRMDKIESRLENFESKIDRIETLLTEISSSLKNSPPQQPASHSEDQSARSSPPEKASTPAVEIDKGKAPAGPQASMPDESDKSNIVEEIEPPILSPGAKFVKDVWPQALLPHEITHKADTSINNNVIIRPDLCLDKADSSVVVKLAEIQSAFKSGLLPYWYWPWRLSQEMKDDFQGTRVWAEENNFVTWPLLLEEIFKTMQRLDVLQTPATIFTRLAPESGEDIDSFAMRIKKSYYKLSKPDRESDITRNDLSYIVQTHIPQVWTHLQPMMVGKPNYHCIDILVQIARGISKWPKQISQCANKDTYYY
;
A
#
# COMPACT_ATOMS: atom_id res chain seq x y z
N MET A 1 68.28 70.55 3.83
CA MET A 1 67.20 70.44 2.82
C MET A 1 66.56 69.08 3.00
N ALA A 2 65.48 69.03 3.80
CA ALA A 2 64.78 67.81 4.19
C ALA A 2 63.54 67.63 3.30
N LYS A 3 63.38 66.43 2.73
CA LYS A 3 62.25 66.01 1.91
C LYS A 3 61.01 65.84 2.78
N LYS A 4 59.91 66.46 2.35
CA LYS A 4 58.59 66.49 2.98
C LYS A 4 57.57 66.15 1.91
N GLU A 5 57.59 64.91 1.43
CA GLU A 5 56.61 64.33 0.52
C GLU A 5 56.39 62.88 0.97
N ASP A 6 55.20 62.34 0.75
CA ASP A 6 54.72 60.98 1.10
C ASP A 6 53.83 60.83 2.35
N LEU A 7 52.82 61.70 2.51
CA LEU A 7 51.70 61.43 3.42
C LEU A 7 50.35 61.89 2.84
N MET A 8 49.93 61.37 1.69
CA MET A 8 48.66 61.77 1.05
C MET A 8 47.88 60.65 0.30
N THR A 9 48.12 59.36 0.56
CA THR A 9 47.43 58.25 -0.16
C THR A 9 46.53 57.33 0.69
N SER A 10 46.29 57.62 1.98
CA SER A 10 45.54 56.71 2.87
C SER A 10 44.01 56.89 2.88
N THR A 11 43.44 57.81 2.10
CA THR A 11 42.00 58.14 2.19
C THR A 11 41.10 57.24 1.32
N GLY A 12 41.66 56.48 0.38
CA GLY A 12 40.90 55.66 -0.58
C GLY A 12 40.36 54.34 -0.03
N ASP A 13 41.08 53.69 0.89
CA ASP A 13 40.73 52.33 1.35
C ASP A 13 39.60 52.31 2.40
N ASN A 14 39.44 53.40 3.17
CA ASN A 14 38.36 53.50 4.16
C ASN A 14 36.97 53.60 3.52
N LYS A 15 36.86 54.08 2.27
CA LYS A 15 35.57 54.18 1.56
C LYS A 15 35.05 52.81 1.12
N LYS A 16 35.94 51.92 0.66
CA LYS A 16 35.57 50.54 0.27
C LYS A 16 35.16 49.68 1.46
N LEU A 17 35.79 49.89 2.62
CA LEU A 17 35.39 49.21 3.86
C LEU A 17 34.00 49.63 4.35
N LEU A 18 33.66 50.91 4.18
CA LEU A 18 32.34 51.42 4.55
C LEU A 18 31.25 50.88 3.61
N GLU A 19 31.49 50.86 2.30
CA GLU A 19 30.56 50.28 1.31
C GLU A 19 30.31 48.78 1.55
N HIS A 20 31.35 48.00 1.90
CA HIS A 20 31.20 46.58 2.22
C HIS A 20 30.41 46.33 3.52
N PHE A 21 30.50 47.24 4.49
CA PHE A 21 29.75 47.13 5.74
C PHE A 21 28.26 47.39 5.54
N ASP A 22 27.91 48.39 4.72
CA ASP A 22 26.52 48.72 4.37
C ASP A 22 25.85 47.58 3.59
N ASP A 23 26.57 46.94 2.65
CA ASP A 23 26.07 45.78 1.90
C ASP A 23 25.80 44.57 2.82
N GLN A 24 26.62 44.37 3.84
CA GLN A 24 26.44 43.29 4.81
C GLN A 24 25.22 43.55 5.73
N GLN A 25 24.98 44.80 6.12
CA GLN A 25 23.78 45.16 6.86
C GLN A 25 22.52 44.94 6.03
N LEU A 26 22.52 45.38 4.77
CA LEU A 26 21.39 45.19 3.85
C LEU A 26 21.07 43.70 3.62
N PHE A 27 22.11 42.85 3.52
CA PHE A 27 21.93 41.41 3.41
C PHE A 27 21.27 40.81 4.67
N ASN A 28 21.72 41.21 5.85
CA ASN A 28 21.14 40.74 7.11
C ASN A 28 19.67 41.18 7.29
N GLU A 29 19.32 42.41 6.89
CA GLU A 29 17.92 42.86 6.91
C GLU A 29 17.04 42.06 5.95
N LYS A 30 17.53 41.75 4.74
CA LYS A 30 16.81 40.88 3.79
C LYS A 30 16.64 39.46 4.32
N LEU A 31 17.68 38.88 4.94
CA LEU A 31 17.58 37.56 5.56
C LEU A 31 16.55 37.55 6.68
N LYS A 32 16.55 38.56 7.54
CA LYS A 32 15.57 38.68 8.63
C LYS A 32 14.15 38.79 8.10
N SER A 33 13.92 39.67 7.13
CA SER A 33 12.61 39.81 6.48
C SER A 33 12.14 38.52 5.79
N TRP A 34 13.07 37.76 5.20
CA TRP A 34 12.77 36.47 4.60
C TRP A 34 12.39 35.41 5.65
N PHE A 35 13.11 35.36 6.78
CA PHE A 35 12.77 34.49 7.92
C PHE A 35 11.41 34.84 8.52
N ASP A 36 11.11 36.12 8.74
CA ASP A 36 9.80 36.57 9.26
C ASP A 36 8.65 36.16 8.31
N GLY A 37 8.87 36.26 7.00
CA GLY A 37 7.91 35.79 5.99
C GLY A 37 7.71 34.28 6.02
N PHE A 38 8.79 33.52 6.21
CA PHE A 38 8.73 32.06 6.32
C PHE A 38 7.97 31.61 7.59
N GLU A 39 8.22 32.23 8.74
CA GLU A 39 7.48 31.94 9.98
C GLU A 39 5.99 32.26 9.84
N SER A 40 5.63 33.34 9.14
CA SER A 40 4.23 33.68 8.85
C SER A 40 3.53 32.62 8.00
N VAL A 41 4.21 32.06 6.99
CA VAL A 41 3.67 30.97 6.17
C VAL A 41 3.48 29.70 6.99
N LEU A 42 4.47 29.32 7.80
CA LEU A 42 4.36 28.14 8.68
C LEU A 42 3.23 28.29 9.70
N SER A 43 3.07 29.48 10.28
CA SER A 43 1.96 29.77 11.20
C SER A 43 0.61 29.59 10.51
N THR A 44 0.44 30.17 9.32
CA THR A 44 -0.80 30.04 8.52
C THR A 44 -1.10 28.59 8.13
N GLN A 45 -0.06 27.82 7.76
CA GLN A 45 -0.22 26.40 7.43
C GLN A 45 -0.63 25.57 8.67
N THR A 46 -0.05 25.88 9.83
CA THR A 46 -0.40 25.23 11.10
C THR A 46 -1.86 25.50 11.48
N ASP A 47 -2.31 26.75 11.35
CA ASP A 47 -3.71 27.13 11.59
C ASP A 47 -4.67 26.41 10.64
N LEU A 48 -4.33 26.31 9.35
CA LEU A 48 -5.16 25.59 8.37
C LEU A 48 -5.28 24.10 8.70
N VAL A 49 -4.19 23.45 9.08
CA VAL A 49 -4.18 22.04 9.50
C VAL A 49 -5.02 21.86 10.77
N MET A 50 -4.89 22.76 11.75
CA MET A 50 -5.69 22.72 12.98
C MET A 50 -7.19 22.91 12.70
N CYS A 51 -7.57 23.81 11.79
CA CYS A 51 -8.95 23.95 11.35
C CYS A 51 -9.48 22.66 10.72
N HIS A 52 -8.71 22.03 9.83
CA HIS A 52 -9.13 20.78 9.18
C HIS A 52 -9.28 19.62 10.19
N VAL A 53 -8.32 19.47 11.12
CA VAL A 53 -8.36 18.44 12.18
C VAL A 53 -9.57 18.65 13.10
N THR A 54 -9.87 19.90 13.48
CA THR A 54 -11.03 20.19 14.34
C THR A 54 -12.36 19.92 13.64
N GLU A 55 -12.46 20.15 12.33
CA GLU A 55 -13.66 19.85 11.54
C GLU A 55 -13.87 18.33 11.36
N GLU A 56 -12.83 17.58 11.03
CA GLU A 56 -12.93 16.11 10.94
C GLU A 56 -13.23 15.48 12.32
N ASN A 57 -12.71 16.04 13.42
CA ASN A 57 -13.07 15.59 14.77
C ASN A 57 -14.56 15.85 15.09
N LYS A 58 -15.14 16.99 14.69
CA LYS A 58 -16.58 17.24 14.85
C LYS A 58 -17.41 16.24 14.06
N LYS A 59 -17.01 15.95 12.81
CA LYS A 59 -17.65 14.96 11.95
C LYS A 59 -17.55 13.55 12.56
N MET A 60 -16.40 13.18 13.11
CA MET A 60 -16.24 11.91 13.82
C MET A 60 -17.14 11.84 15.06
N GLY A 61 -17.27 12.93 15.82
CA GLY A 61 -18.22 13.04 16.94
C GLY A 61 -19.66 12.73 16.52
N SER A 62 -20.17 13.40 15.48
CA SER A 62 -21.53 13.11 14.98
C SER A 62 -21.73 11.67 14.48
N ARG A 63 -20.68 11.03 13.95
CA ARG A 63 -20.73 9.61 13.57
C ARG A 63 -20.77 8.71 14.80
N MET A 64 -20.07 9.08 15.87
CA MET A 64 -20.07 8.39 17.16
C MET A 64 -21.45 8.45 17.81
N ASP A 65 -22.07 9.63 17.87
CA ASP A 65 -23.43 9.81 18.42
C ASP A 65 -24.47 8.95 17.66
N LYS A 66 -24.29 8.83 16.33
CA LYS A 66 -25.13 7.95 15.50
C LYS A 66 -24.89 6.47 15.77
N ILE A 67 -23.68 6.07 16.16
CA ILE A 67 -23.40 4.68 16.55
C ILE A 67 -24.00 4.40 17.93
N GLU A 68 -23.86 5.33 18.87
CA GLU A 68 -24.39 5.22 20.23
C GLU A 68 -25.92 5.06 20.21
N SER A 69 -26.63 5.90 19.47
CA SER A 69 -28.09 5.76 19.28
C SER A 69 -28.52 4.42 18.62
N ARG A 70 -27.67 3.84 17.76
CA ARG A 70 -27.93 2.50 17.19
C ARG A 70 -27.72 1.39 18.24
N LEU A 71 -26.75 1.56 19.14
CA LEU A 71 -26.49 0.62 20.23
C LEU A 71 -27.62 0.65 21.26
N GLU A 72 -28.11 1.83 21.66
CA GLU A 72 -29.28 1.97 22.54
C GLU A 72 -30.51 1.28 21.95
N ASN A 73 -30.74 1.44 20.63
CA ASN A 73 -31.83 0.74 19.95
C ASN A 73 -31.63 -0.79 19.94
N PHE A 74 -30.39 -1.26 19.85
CA PHE A 74 -30.08 -2.69 19.90
C PHE A 74 -30.30 -3.27 21.31
N GLU A 75 -29.88 -2.55 22.35
CA GLU A 75 -30.14 -2.89 23.75
C GLU A 75 -31.65 -3.01 24.02
N SER A 76 -32.45 -2.03 23.56
CA SER A 76 -33.91 -2.09 23.71
C SER A 76 -34.57 -3.29 23.00
N LYS A 77 -33.94 -3.82 21.93
CA LYS A 77 -34.41 -5.03 21.24
C LYS A 77 -34.02 -6.29 21.99
N ILE A 78 -32.85 -6.31 22.61
CA ILE A 78 -32.41 -7.41 23.48
C ILE A 78 -33.37 -7.53 24.67
N ASP A 79 -33.71 -6.42 25.34
CA ASP A 79 -34.65 -6.43 26.47
C ASP A 79 -36.02 -7.02 26.09
N ARG A 80 -36.51 -6.72 24.88
CA ARG A 80 -37.74 -7.31 24.35
C ARG A 80 -37.62 -8.81 24.11
N ILE A 81 -36.48 -9.26 23.58
CA ILE A 81 -36.23 -10.69 23.38
C ILE A 81 -36.16 -11.42 24.72
N GLU A 82 -35.49 -10.86 25.73
CA GLU A 82 -35.43 -11.44 27.07
C GLU A 82 -36.82 -11.54 27.71
N THR A 83 -37.66 -10.51 27.52
CA THR A 83 -39.05 -10.53 27.97
C THR A 83 -39.86 -11.65 27.29
N LEU A 84 -39.72 -11.83 25.97
CA LEU A 84 -40.40 -12.92 25.26
C LEU A 84 -39.90 -14.30 25.70
N LEU A 85 -38.60 -14.46 25.94
CA LEU A 85 -38.02 -15.73 26.41
C LEU A 85 -38.51 -16.09 27.82
N THR A 86 -38.63 -15.11 28.72
CA THR A 86 -39.18 -15.33 30.07
C THR A 86 -40.66 -15.68 30.03
N GLU A 87 -41.45 -15.11 29.12
CA GLU A 87 -42.85 -15.45 28.89
C GLU A 87 -43.01 -16.90 28.36
N ILE A 88 -42.25 -17.28 27.32
CA ILE A 88 -42.25 -18.65 26.78
C ILE A 88 -41.86 -19.67 27.84
N SER A 89 -40.81 -19.38 28.62
CA SER A 89 -40.35 -20.26 29.71
C SER A 89 -41.41 -20.44 30.79
N SER A 90 -42.17 -19.39 31.11
CA SER A 90 -43.27 -19.44 32.07
C SER A 90 -44.47 -20.22 31.52
N SER A 91 -44.80 -20.06 30.24
CA SER A 91 -45.85 -20.82 29.56
C SER A 91 -45.54 -22.33 29.55
N LEU A 92 -44.30 -22.72 29.28
CA LEU A 92 -43.87 -24.12 29.27
C LEU A 92 -44.01 -24.78 30.65
N LYS A 93 -43.68 -24.07 31.74
CA LYS A 93 -43.78 -24.58 33.11
C LYS A 93 -45.22 -24.81 33.58
N ASN A 94 -46.17 -24.09 33.00
CA ASN A 94 -47.58 -24.16 33.39
C ASN A 94 -48.41 -25.11 32.51
N SER A 95 -47.79 -25.80 31.54
CA SER A 95 -48.50 -26.75 30.69
C SER A 95 -48.73 -28.07 31.45
N PRO A 96 -50.00 -28.52 31.64
CA PRO A 96 -50.30 -29.72 32.40
C PRO A 96 -49.74 -30.98 31.70
N PRO A 97 -49.25 -31.98 32.45
CA PRO A 97 -48.69 -33.19 31.87
C PRO A 97 -49.75 -33.94 31.06
N GLN A 98 -49.61 -33.99 29.74
CA GLN A 98 -50.39 -34.89 28.91
C GLN A 98 -49.96 -36.33 29.24
N GLN A 99 -50.92 -37.12 29.75
CA GLN A 99 -50.72 -38.53 30.04
C GLN A 99 -50.38 -39.30 28.75
N PRO A 100 -49.42 -40.24 28.79
CA PRO A 100 -49.09 -41.09 27.66
C PRO A 100 -50.22 -42.08 27.39
N ALA A 101 -50.86 -41.96 26.23
CA ALA A 101 -51.77 -42.96 25.70
C ALA A 101 -50.97 -44.24 25.36
N SER A 102 -51.37 -45.32 26.01
CA SER A 102 -50.87 -46.68 25.81
C SER A 102 -51.45 -47.24 24.51
N HIS A 103 -50.59 -47.55 23.54
CA HIS A 103 -50.97 -48.34 22.37
C HIS A 103 -50.50 -49.79 22.56
N SER A 104 -51.47 -50.69 22.66
CA SER A 104 -51.31 -52.14 22.70
C SER A 104 -50.87 -52.71 21.36
N GLU A 105 -50.02 -53.73 21.44
CA GLU A 105 -49.74 -54.72 20.42
C GLU A 105 -51.02 -55.51 20.05
N ASP A 106 -51.24 -55.80 18.77
CA ASP A 106 -51.73 -57.12 18.37
C ASP A 106 -51.33 -57.48 16.93
N GLN A 107 -50.94 -58.74 16.75
CA GLN A 107 -50.45 -59.37 15.52
C GLN A 107 -51.61 -60.00 14.73
N SER A 108 -51.60 -59.96 13.38
CA SER A 108 -52.14 -61.08 12.59
C SER A 108 -51.72 -61.03 11.13
N ALA A 109 -51.62 -62.22 10.54
CA ALA A 109 -50.84 -62.56 9.36
C ALA A 109 -51.60 -62.47 8.01
N ARG A 110 -50.77 -62.40 6.95
CA ARG A 110 -50.86 -63.18 5.69
C ARG A 110 -51.46 -62.51 4.43
N SER A 111 -50.66 -62.66 3.37
CA SER A 111 -50.95 -62.77 1.92
C SER A 111 -50.91 -61.53 1.02
N SER A 112 -50.15 -61.67 -0.07
CA SER A 112 -50.01 -60.81 -1.25
C SER A 112 -50.70 -61.50 -2.47
N PRO A 113 -50.64 -60.94 -3.70
CA PRO A 113 -51.27 -59.72 -4.24
C PRO A 113 -52.17 -60.07 -5.48
N PRO A 114 -52.80 -59.11 -6.21
CA PRO A 114 -52.08 -58.51 -7.36
C PRO A 114 -52.47 -57.06 -7.76
N GLU A 115 -51.54 -56.46 -8.51
CA GLU A 115 -51.65 -55.46 -9.61
C GLU A 115 -52.77 -54.40 -9.71
N LYS A 116 -52.26 -53.17 -9.96
CA LYS A 116 -52.65 -52.14 -10.95
C LYS A 116 -53.53 -50.94 -10.51
N ALA A 117 -52.82 -49.80 -10.56
CA ALA A 117 -53.21 -48.48 -11.05
C ALA A 117 -54.19 -47.61 -10.22
N SER A 118 -53.65 -46.57 -9.59
CA SER A 118 -53.89 -45.15 -9.95
C SER A 118 -53.22 -44.20 -8.94
N THR A 119 -52.49 -43.20 -9.44
CA THR A 119 -51.96 -42.00 -8.76
C THR A 119 -53.11 -41.11 -8.22
N PRO A 120 -52.94 -40.19 -7.21
CA PRO A 120 -51.92 -39.11 -7.20
C PRO A 120 -51.33 -38.68 -5.82
N ALA A 121 -50.24 -37.92 -5.90
CA ALA A 121 -49.76 -36.84 -5.02
C ALA A 121 -49.96 -36.91 -3.48
N VAL A 122 -48.86 -37.11 -2.74
CA VAL A 122 -48.66 -36.57 -1.37
C VAL A 122 -47.20 -36.14 -1.19
N GLU A 123 -47.03 -34.91 -0.72
CA GLU A 123 -45.79 -34.24 -0.34
C GLU A 123 -45.05 -35.00 0.77
N ILE A 124 -43.73 -35.18 0.59
CA ILE A 124 -42.81 -35.58 1.65
C ILE A 124 -42.13 -34.32 2.16
N ASP A 125 -42.55 -33.92 3.36
CA ASP A 125 -41.97 -32.89 4.19
C ASP A 125 -40.52 -33.25 4.57
N LYS A 126 -39.60 -32.32 4.30
CA LYS A 126 -38.17 -32.47 4.53
C LYS A 126 -37.84 -32.03 5.96
N GLY A 127 -37.49 -33.01 6.79
CA GLY A 127 -36.87 -32.77 8.10
C GLY A 127 -35.62 -31.90 8.00
N LYS A 128 -35.68 -30.75 8.67
CA LYS A 128 -34.66 -29.69 8.73
C LYS A 128 -33.66 -30.00 9.85
N ALA A 129 -32.38 -30.17 9.47
CA ALA A 129 -31.25 -30.27 10.39
C ALA A 129 -30.90 -28.90 11.03
N PRO A 130 -30.36 -28.86 12.25
CA PRO A 130 -30.00 -27.62 12.93
C PRO A 130 -28.71 -27.01 12.36
N ALA A 131 -28.77 -25.72 12.04
CA ALA A 131 -27.67 -24.94 11.49
C ALA A 131 -26.70 -24.46 12.58
N GLY A 132 -25.41 -24.64 12.34
CA GLY A 132 -24.33 -23.91 13.03
C GLY A 132 -24.25 -22.44 12.59
N PRO A 133 -23.38 -21.63 13.22
CA PRO A 133 -23.37 -20.18 13.08
C PRO A 133 -22.93 -19.76 11.67
N GLN A 134 -23.87 -19.27 10.87
CA GLN A 134 -23.60 -18.66 9.58
C GLN A 134 -23.26 -17.18 9.75
N ALA A 135 -22.17 -16.75 9.11
CA ALA A 135 -21.85 -15.35 8.90
C ALA A 135 -22.94 -14.71 8.03
N SER A 136 -23.59 -13.69 8.56
CA SER A 136 -24.67 -12.96 7.90
C SER A 136 -24.14 -12.13 6.73
N MET A 137 -24.69 -12.35 5.54
CA MET A 137 -24.44 -11.56 4.33
C MET A 137 -25.07 -10.15 4.44
N PRO A 138 -24.46 -9.11 3.84
CA PRO A 138 -25.14 -7.85 3.57
C PRO A 138 -26.01 -7.97 2.31
N ASP A 139 -27.26 -7.53 2.43
CA ASP A 139 -28.26 -7.50 1.37
C ASP A 139 -28.04 -6.28 0.47
N GLU A 140 -27.69 -6.49 -0.80
CA GLU A 140 -27.57 -5.44 -1.82
C GLU A 140 -28.51 -5.78 -2.98
N SER A 141 -29.78 -5.38 -2.87
CA SER A 141 -30.73 -5.37 -3.99
C SER A 141 -31.05 -3.95 -4.44
N ASP A 142 -31.11 -3.79 -5.76
CA ASP A 142 -31.70 -2.70 -6.54
C ASP A 142 -30.95 -1.37 -6.67
N LYS A 143 -30.11 -1.29 -7.72
CA LYS A 143 -30.04 -0.10 -8.59
C LYS A 143 -29.94 -0.49 -10.06
N SER A 144 -30.90 0.02 -10.82
CA SER A 144 -31.10 -0.17 -12.25
C SER A 144 -30.11 0.63 -13.11
N ASN A 145 -29.87 0.09 -14.31
CA ASN A 145 -28.95 0.57 -15.34
C ASN A 145 -29.25 2.00 -15.82
N ILE A 146 -28.32 2.92 -15.56
CA ILE A 146 -28.10 4.13 -16.36
C ILE A 146 -26.70 3.99 -16.96
N VAL A 147 -26.60 4.05 -18.29
CA VAL A 147 -25.32 4.10 -19.00
C VAL A 147 -24.78 5.53 -18.85
N GLU A 148 -24.23 5.83 -17.68
CA GLU A 148 -23.35 6.98 -17.47
C GLU A 148 -21.98 6.64 -18.05
N GLU A 149 -21.37 7.61 -18.72
CA GLU A 149 -19.97 7.61 -19.09
C GLU A 149 -19.15 7.46 -17.80
N ILE A 150 -18.69 6.22 -17.54
CA ILE A 150 -18.14 5.81 -16.25
C ILE A 150 -16.81 6.52 -16.04
N GLU A 151 -16.81 7.60 -15.27
CA GLU A 151 -15.59 8.11 -14.65
C GLU A 151 -14.90 6.93 -13.93
N PRO A 152 -13.58 6.77 -14.09
CA PRO A 152 -12.87 5.64 -13.52
C PRO A 152 -13.14 5.60 -12.01
N PRO A 153 -13.54 4.43 -11.46
CA PRO A 153 -13.95 4.33 -10.07
C PRO A 153 -12.85 4.85 -9.15
N ILE A 154 -13.19 5.78 -8.27
CA ILE A 154 -12.26 6.34 -7.29
C ILE A 154 -11.75 5.19 -6.41
N LEU A 155 -10.50 4.79 -6.62
CA LEU A 155 -9.86 3.72 -5.87
C LEU A 155 -9.50 4.20 -4.46
N SER A 156 -9.73 3.35 -3.47
CA SER A 156 -9.21 3.59 -2.12
C SER A 156 -7.68 3.66 -2.14
N PRO A 157 -7.03 4.36 -1.18
CA PRO A 157 -5.57 4.43 -1.10
C PRO A 157 -4.90 3.04 -1.10
N GLY A 158 -5.47 2.08 -0.37
CA GLY A 158 -4.99 0.69 -0.34
C GLY A 158 -5.11 -0.03 -1.69
N ALA A 159 -6.25 0.11 -2.38
CA ALA A 159 -6.41 -0.46 -3.72
C ALA A 159 -5.46 0.16 -4.74
N LYS A 160 -5.19 1.47 -4.61
CA LYS A 160 -4.21 2.17 -5.44
C LYS A 160 -2.79 1.65 -5.20
N PHE A 161 -2.40 1.51 -3.93
CA PHE A 161 -1.12 0.91 -3.55
C PHE A 161 -0.96 -0.52 -4.10
N VAL A 162 -2.00 -1.36 -3.99
CA VAL A 162 -2.00 -2.71 -4.55
C VAL A 162 -1.82 -2.69 -6.07
N LYS A 163 -2.52 -1.80 -6.79
CA LYS A 163 -2.36 -1.66 -8.25
C LYS A 163 -0.99 -1.11 -8.64
N ASP A 164 -0.38 -0.25 -7.83
CA ASP A 164 0.96 0.27 -8.07
C ASP A 164 2.02 -0.84 -7.94
N VAL A 165 1.86 -1.72 -6.94
CA VAL A 165 2.75 -2.88 -6.73
C VAL A 165 2.48 -4.00 -7.73
N TRP A 166 1.20 -4.30 -7.98
CA TRP A 166 0.74 -5.40 -8.81
C TRP A 166 -0.46 -4.98 -9.67
N PRO A 167 -0.21 -4.42 -10.87
CA PRO A 167 -1.28 -3.87 -11.72
C PRO A 167 -2.33 -4.89 -12.18
N GLN A 168 -1.98 -6.19 -12.20
CA GLN A 168 -2.87 -7.28 -12.60
C GLN A 168 -3.77 -7.79 -11.46
N ALA A 169 -3.63 -7.26 -10.23
CA ALA A 169 -4.55 -7.57 -9.14
C ALA A 169 -5.99 -7.19 -9.52
N LEU A 170 -6.92 -8.12 -9.40
CA LEU A 170 -8.33 -7.86 -9.72
C LEU A 170 -9.03 -7.13 -8.58
N LEU A 171 -9.87 -6.16 -8.92
CA LEU A 171 -10.71 -5.39 -8.01
C LEU A 171 -12.17 -5.84 -8.09
N PRO A 172 -13.03 -5.52 -7.09
CA PRO A 172 -14.41 -6.02 -7.06
C PRO A 172 -15.25 -5.68 -8.30
N HIS A 173 -15.00 -4.52 -8.92
CA HIS A 173 -15.71 -4.07 -10.12
C HIS A 173 -15.21 -4.71 -11.42
N GLU A 174 -14.03 -5.34 -11.40
CA GLU A 174 -13.43 -6.02 -12.56
C GLU A 174 -13.94 -7.47 -12.70
N ILE A 175 -14.82 -7.93 -11.79
CA ILE A 175 -15.34 -9.29 -11.76
C ILE A 175 -16.78 -9.33 -12.27
N THR A 176 -16.94 -9.93 -13.44
CA THR A 176 -18.19 -9.96 -14.20
C THR A 176 -19.14 -11.11 -13.83
N HIS A 177 -18.62 -12.20 -13.25
CA HIS A 177 -19.37 -13.46 -13.05
C HIS A 177 -19.86 -13.65 -11.61
N LYS A 178 -20.48 -12.65 -10.98
CA LYS A 178 -20.92 -12.79 -9.57
C LYS A 178 -21.99 -13.88 -9.36
N ALA A 179 -22.88 -14.08 -10.34
CA ALA A 179 -24.02 -14.97 -10.22
C ALA A 179 -23.66 -16.47 -10.20
N ASP A 180 -22.53 -16.86 -10.80
CA ASP A 180 -22.14 -18.26 -10.97
C ASP A 180 -21.15 -18.74 -9.89
N THR A 181 -20.91 -17.92 -8.86
CA THR A 181 -19.93 -18.25 -7.81
C THR A 181 -20.55 -19.06 -6.67
N SER A 182 -19.78 -19.99 -6.11
CA SER A 182 -20.22 -20.79 -4.95
C SER A 182 -19.06 -21.07 -4.00
N ILE A 183 -19.31 -20.94 -2.70
CA ILE A 183 -18.35 -21.31 -1.65
C ILE A 183 -18.03 -22.81 -1.64
N ASN A 184 -18.92 -23.62 -2.21
CA ASN A 184 -18.74 -25.08 -2.27
C ASN A 184 -17.79 -25.50 -3.41
N ASN A 185 -17.38 -24.57 -4.28
CA ASN A 185 -16.44 -24.86 -5.34
C ASN A 185 -15.07 -25.14 -4.73
N ASN A 186 -14.55 -26.35 -4.93
CA ASN A 186 -13.27 -26.74 -4.36
C ASN A 186 -12.13 -26.26 -5.26
N VAL A 187 -11.43 -25.20 -4.82
CA VAL A 187 -10.16 -24.80 -5.41
C VAL A 187 -9.02 -25.35 -4.57
N ILE A 188 -8.32 -26.32 -5.14
CA ILE A 188 -7.12 -26.91 -4.57
C ILE A 188 -5.94 -25.98 -4.93
N ILE A 189 -5.41 -25.29 -3.93
CA ILE A 189 -4.17 -24.52 -4.08
C ILE A 189 -3.02 -25.50 -3.97
N ARG A 190 -2.12 -25.49 -4.95
CA ARG A 190 -0.97 -26.38 -4.93
C ARG A 190 -0.01 -26.00 -3.79
N PRO A 191 0.67 -26.96 -3.13
CA PRO A 191 1.57 -26.65 -2.03
C PRO A 191 2.70 -25.67 -2.37
N ASP A 192 3.16 -25.63 -3.61
CA ASP A 192 4.18 -24.68 -4.10
C ASP A 192 3.69 -23.23 -4.16
N LEU A 193 2.37 -23.02 -4.15
CA LEU A 193 1.74 -21.70 -4.12
C LEU A 193 1.48 -21.18 -2.70
N CYS A 194 1.79 -21.97 -1.67
CA CYS A 194 1.74 -21.52 -0.28
C CYS A 194 2.59 -20.26 -0.09
N LEU A 195 2.09 -19.30 0.68
CA LEU A 195 2.82 -18.08 1.04
C LEU A 195 3.51 -18.31 2.38
N ASP A 196 4.72 -18.84 2.32
CA ASP A 196 5.58 -19.14 3.46
C ASP A 196 6.72 -18.13 3.60
N LYS A 197 7.41 -17.81 2.50
CA LYS A 197 8.55 -16.90 2.50
C LYS A 197 8.24 -15.62 1.72
N ALA A 198 8.61 -14.47 2.28
CA ALA A 198 8.56 -13.20 1.56
C ALA A 198 9.75 -13.11 0.58
N ASP A 199 9.48 -13.27 -0.71
CA ASP A 199 10.46 -13.09 -1.78
C ASP A 199 9.79 -12.58 -3.09
N SER A 200 10.58 -12.44 -4.16
CA SER A 200 10.08 -11.98 -5.45
C SER A 200 9.07 -12.93 -6.12
N SER A 201 8.97 -14.19 -5.67
CA SER A 201 8.02 -15.17 -6.21
C SER A 201 6.58 -14.90 -5.75
N VAL A 202 6.38 -14.17 -4.65
CA VAL A 202 5.06 -13.93 -4.04
C VAL A 202 4.06 -13.36 -5.05
N VAL A 203 4.45 -12.38 -5.87
CA VAL A 203 3.55 -11.79 -6.88
C VAL A 203 3.14 -12.80 -7.95
N VAL A 204 4.04 -13.71 -8.33
CA VAL A 204 3.75 -14.79 -9.28
C VAL A 204 2.79 -15.80 -8.66
N LYS A 205 3.05 -16.24 -7.42
CA LYS A 205 2.15 -17.12 -6.67
C LYS A 205 0.75 -16.52 -6.53
N LEU A 206 0.65 -15.23 -6.18
CA LEU A 206 -0.61 -14.50 -6.09
C LEU A 206 -1.36 -14.46 -7.42
N ALA A 207 -0.66 -14.28 -8.54
CA ALA A 207 -1.28 -14.30 -9.87
C ALA A 207 -1.86 -15.67 -10.24
N GLU A 208 -1.15 -16.75 -9.92
CA GLU A 208 -1.63 -18.12 -10.12
C GLU A 208 -2.84 -18.42 -9.24
N ILE A 209 -2.80 -18.05 -7.96
CA ILE A 209 -3.91 -18.24 -7.01
C ILE A 209 -5.14 -17.44 -7.44
N GLN A 210 -4.98 -16.17 -7.81
CA GLN A 210 -6.08 -15.33 -8.31
C GLN A 210 -6.72 -15.95 -9.56
N SER A 211 -5.90 -16.49 -10.47
CA SER A 211 -6.38 -17.17 -11.67
C SER A 211 -7.14 -18.45 -11.33
N ALA A 212 -6.67 -19.22 -10.34
CA ALA A 212 -7.34 -20.41 -9.84
C ALA A 212 -8.68 -20.08 -9.16
N PHE A 213 -8.72 -19.05 -8.32
CA PHE A 213 -9.95 -18.58 -7.68
C PHE A 213 -11.00 -18.10 -8.70
N LYS A 214 -10.56 -17.34 -9.71
CA LYS A 214 -11.42 -16.89 -10.80
C LYS A 214 -11.96 -18.07 -11.62
N SER A 215 -11.09 -19.00 -12.02
CA SER A 215 -11.47 -20.15 -12.86
C SER A 215 -12.33 -21.16 -12.10
N GLY A 216 -12.10 -21.31 -10.79
CA GLY A 216 -12.91 -22.12 -9.90
C GLY A 216 -14.21 -21.47 -9.44
N LEU A 217 -14.53 -20.27 -9.94
CA LEU A 217 -15.75 -19.52 -9.60
C LEU A 217 -15.95 -19.37 -8.08
N LEU A 218 -14.88 -19.07 -7.35
CA LEU A 218 -15.01 -18.73 -5.93
C LEU A 218 -15.60 -17.32 -5.78
N PRO A 219 -16.51 -17.09 -4.82
CA PRO A 219 -17.03 -15.76 -4.56
C PRO A 219 -15.89 -14.82 -4.15
N TYR A 220 -15.82 -13.64 -4.76
CA TYR A 220 -14.70 -12.72 -4.56
C TYR A 220 -14.50 -12.30 -3.09
N TRP A 221 -15.59 -12.14 -2.34
CA TRP A 221 -15.54 -11.81 -0.91
C TRP A 221 -14.89 -12.94 -0.08
N TYR A 222 -14.82 -14.16 -0.60
CA TYR A 222 -14.27 -15.33 0.07
C TYR A 222 -12.80 -15.58 -0.23
N TRP A 223 -12.25 -14.99 -1.30
CA TRP A 223 -10.84 -15.14 -1.68
C TRP A 223 -9.86 -14.82 -0.55
N PRO A 224 -10.05 -13.75 0.25
CA PRO A 224 -9.10 -13.40 1.31
C PRO A 224 -9.02 -14.49 2.39
N TRP A 225 -10.17 -14.98 2.83
CA TRP A 225 -10.25 -16.06 3.81
C TRP A 225 -9.63 -17.35 3.26
N ARG A 226 -9.88 -17.68 1.99
CA ARG A 226 -9.32 -18.91 1.40
C ARG A 226 -7.80 -18.86 1.29
N LEU A 227 -7.24 -17.71 0.89
CA LEU A 227 -5.79 -17.52 0.79
C LEU A 227 -5.11 -17.50 2.16
N SER A 228 -5.74 -16.91 3.19
CA SER A 228 -5.14 -16.85 4.53
C SER A 228 -4.83 -18.25 5.11
N GLN A 229 -5.60 -19.26 4.72
CA GLN A 229 -5.34 -20.65 5.11
C GLN A 229 -4.07 -21.24 4.48
N GLU A 230 -3.56 -20.65 3.40
CA GLU A 230 -2.31 -21.04 2.71
C GLU A 230 -1.13 -20.12 3.07
N MET A 231 -1.25 -19.32 4.14
CA MET A 231 -0.17 -18.49 4.66
C MET A 231 0.50 -19.14 5.87
N LYS A 232 1.84 -19.08 5.90
CA LYS A 232 2.71 -19.63 6.96
C LYS A 232 3.93 -18.72 7.16
N ASP A 233 4.74 -19.03 8.17
CA ASP A 233 6.05 -18.43 8.43
C ASP A 233 6.05 -16.88 8.34
N ASP A 234 6.69 -16.28 7.32
CA ASP A 234 6.79 -14.82 7.16
C ASP A 234 5.41 -14.14 7.09
N PHE A 235 4.39 -14.85 6.61
CA PHE A 235 3.02 -14.37 6.47
C PHE A 235 2.08 -14.86 7.58
N GLN A 236 2.58 -15.55 8.62
CA GLN A 236 1.76 -16.00 9.75
C GLN A 236 1.07 -14.82 10.46
N GLY A 237 1.76 -13.67 10.59
CA GLY A 237 1.16 -12.47 11.17
C GLY A 237 0.00 -11.92 10.32
N THR A 238 0.16 -11.88 9.00
CA THR A 238 -0.90 -11.49 8.05
C THR A 238 -2.10 -12.43 8.12
N ARG A 239 -1.86 -13.73 8.27
CA ARG A 239 -2.92 -14.73 8.48
C ARG A 239 -3.73 -14.45 9.73
N VAL A 240 -3.05 -14.33 10.89
CA VAL A 240 -3.73 -14.10 12.17
C VAL A 240 -4.54 -12.80 12.12
N TRP A 241 -3.95 -11.73 11.59
CA TRP A 241 -4.65 -10.47 11.35
C TRP A 241 -5.90 -10.67 10.49
N ALA A 242 -5.82 -11.45 9.41
CA ALA A 242 -6.98 -11.68 8.54
C ALA A 242 -8.09 -12.50 9.21
N GLU A 243 -7.73 -13.46 10.08
CA GLU A 243 -8.67 -14.27 10.85
C GLU A 243 -9.37 -13.46 11.97
N GLU A 244 -8.68 -12.48 12.56
CA GLU A 244 -9.22 -11.58 13.59
C GLU A 244 -10.18 -10.51 13.02
N ASN A 245 -10.09 -10.22 11.73
CA ASN A 245 -10.88 -9.18 11.07
C ASN A 245 -12.05 -9.78 10.30
N ASN A 246 -13.28 -9.51 10.75
CA ASN A 246 -14.51 -10.06 10.15
C ASN A 246 -14.76 -9.62 8.69
N PHE A 247 -14.14 -8.52 8.23
CA PHE A 247 -14.39 -7.93 6.91
C PHE A 247 -13.08 -7.61 6.16
N VAL A 248 -12.31 -8.65 5.82
CA VAL A 248 -11.14 -8.49 4.96
C VAL A 248 -11.55 -8.59 3.50
N THR A 249 -11.31 -7.52 2.75
CA THR A 249 -11.47 -7.54 1.28
C THR A 249 -10.18 -8.00 0.60
N TRP A 250 -10.27 -8.48 -0.63
CA TRP A 250 -9.09 -8.91 -1.40
C TRP A 250 -8.00 -7.84 -1.52
N PRO A 251 -8.30 -6.57 -1.88
CA PRO A 251 -7.28 -5.53 -1.91
C PRO A 251 -6.66 -5.26 -0.53
N LEU A 252 -7.45 -5.36 0.56
CA LEU A 252 -6.93 -5.14 1.90
C LEU A 252 -5.97 -6.24 2.34
N LEU A 253 -6.26 -7.51 2.00
CA LEU A 253 -5.33 -8.61 2.25
C LEU A 253 -4.04 -8.46 1.43
N LEU A 254 -4.16 -8.13 0.13
CA LEU A 254 -2.99 -7.90 -0.72
C LEU A 254 -2.12 -6.75 -0.21
N GLU A 255 -2.73 -5.66 0.26
CA GLU A 255 -2.03 -4.55 0.89
C GLU A 255 -1.21 -5.03 2.09
N GLU A 256 -1.79 -5.86 2.98
CA GLU A 256 -1.08 -6.35 4.16
C GLU A 256 0.05 -7.34 3.82
N ILE A 257 -0.13 -8.17 2.77
CA ILE A 257 0.93 -9.02 2.22
C ILE A 257 2.10 -8.14 1.73
N PHE A 258 1.81 -7.12 0.94
CA PHE A 258 2.84 -6.23 0.39
C PHE A 258 3.52 -5.37 1.46
N LYS A 259 2.79 -4.92 2.49
CA LYS A 259 3.39 -4.29 3.67
C LYS A 259 4.33 -5.24 4.41
N THR A 260 3.96 -6.51 4.54
CA THR A 260 4.83 -7.53 5.14
C THR A 260 6.11 -7.71 4.32
N MET A 261 6.00 -7.82 2.99
CA MET A 261 7.16 -7.85 2.10
C MET A 261 8.02 -6.58 2.18
N GLN A 262 7.41 -5.40 2.37
CA GLN A 262 8.13 -4.14 2.59
C GLN A 262 8.89 -4.14 3.91
N ARG A 263 8.26 -4.58 5.02
CA ARG A 263 8.90 -4.68 6.34
C ARG A 263 10.11 -5.61 6.32
N LEU A 264 10.04 -6.68 5.54
CA LEU A 264 11.13 -7.64 5.34
C LEU A 264 12.12 -7.21 4.26
N ASP A 265 11.99 -5.99 3.72
CA ASP A 265 12.91 -5.38 2.75
C ASP A 265 13.01 -6.15 1.40
N VAL A 266 11.97 -6.93 1.11
CA VAL A 266 11.81 -7.73 -0.11
C VAL A 266 11.14 -6.91 -1.20
N LEU A 267 10.10 -6.15 -0.84
CA LEU A 267 9.39 -5.28 -1.76
C LEU A 267 9.92 -3.85 -1.61
N GLN A 268 11.06 -3.59 -2.22
CA GLN A 268 11.65 -2.26 -2.15
C GLN A 268 10.92 -1.31 -3.10
N THR A 269 10.47 -0.18 -2.55
CA THR A 269 9.95 0.91 -3.38
C THR A 269 11.06 1.45 -4.29
N PRO A 270 10.75 2.03 -5.47
CA PRO A 270 11.77 2.65 -6.31
C PRO A 270 12.67 3.64 -5.55
N ALA A 271 12.10 4.37 -4.58
CA ALA A 271 12.83 5.26 -3.69
C ALA A 271 13.84 4.49 -2.82
N THR A 272 13.40 3.44 -2.14
CA THR A 272 14.27 2.58 -1.32
C THR A 272 15.39 1.92 -2.14
N ILE A 273 15.06 1.45 -3.36
CA ILE A 273 16.07 0.89 -4.28
C ILE A 273 17.11 1.96 -4.62
N PHE A 274 16.65 3.18 -4.93
CA PHE A 274 17.52 4.29 -5.29
C PHE A 274 18.47 4.66 -4.15
N THR A 275 17.97 4.83 -2.93
CA THR A 275 18.79 5.24 -1.78
C THR A 275 19.84 4.21 -1.35
N ARG A 276 19.64 2.94 -1.72
CA ARG A 276 20.52 1.81 -1.37
C ARG A 276 21.42 1.37 -2.52
N LEU A 277 21.50 2.15 -3.60
CA LEU A 277 22.40 1.85 -4.70
C LEU A 277 23.86 1.87 -4.23
N ALA A 278 24.50 0.71 -4.30
CA ALA A 278 25.94 0.53 -4.14
C ALA A 278 26.50 -0.22 -5.35
N PRO A 279 27.78 0.00 -5.74
CA PRO A 279 28.41 -0.71 -6.84
C PRO A 279 28.40 -2.22 -6.64
N GLU A 280 28.15 -2.97 -7.71
CA GLU A 280 28.29 -4.43 -7.72
C GLU A 280 29.78 -4.82 -7.79
N SER A 281 30.11 -6.05 -7.39
CA SER A 281 31.50 -6.53 -7.43
C SER A 281 32.03 -6.54 -8.87
N GLY A 282 33.06 -5.73 -9.13
CA GLY A 282 33.66 -5.59 -10.47
C GLY A 282 32.90 -4.67 -11.43
N GLU A 283 31.86 -3.96 -10.96
CA GLU A 283 31.15 -2.98 -11.78
C GLU A 283 32.03 -1.76 -12.05
N ASP A 284 32.08 -1.33 -13.33
CA ASP A 284 32.79 -0.12 -13.70
C ASP A 284 31.99 1.16 -13.39
N ILE A 285 32.69 2.30 -13.34
CA ILE A 285 32.11 3.59 -12.94
C ILE A 285 31.01 4.06 -13.90
N ASP A 286 31.14 3.83 -15.21
CA ASP A 286 30.11 4.20 -16.20
C ASP A 286 28.87 3.31 -16.05
N SER A 287 29.06 2.00 -15.90
CA SER A 287 27.97 1.06 -15.63
C SER A 287 27.21 1.42 -14.35
N PHE A 288 27.91 1.71 -13.25
CA PHE A 288 27.28 2.13 -12.01
C PHE A 288 26.52 3.46 -12.16
N ALA A 289 27.11 4.45 -12.82
CA ALA A 289 26.45 5.72 -13.11
C ALA A 289 25.18 5.57 -13.97
N MET A 290 25.22 4.66 -14.96
CA MET A 290 24.06 4.31 -15.78
C MET A 290 22.97 3.61 -14.95
N ARG A 291 23.34 2.78 -13.98
CA ARG A 291 22.40 2.14 -13.05
C ARG A 291 21.74 3.16 -12.11
N ILE A 292 22.50 4.14 -11.59
CA ILE A 292 21.95 5.30 -10.87
C ILE A 292 20.91 6.02 -11.73
N LYS A 293 21.28 6.37 -12.97
CA LYS A 293 20.35 7.03 -13.91
C LYS A 293 19.08 6.19 -14.12
N LYS A 294 19.22 4.89 -14.41
CA LYS A 294 18.08 4.00 -14.63
C LYS A 294 17.16 3.93 -13.41
N SER A 295 17.73 3.85 -12.21
CA SER A 295 16.95 3.81 -10.97
C SER A 295 16.25 5.14 -10.67
N TYR A 296 16.92 6.28 -10.92
CA TYR A 296 16.30 7.61 -10.78
C TYR A 296 15.06 7.76 -11.66
N TYR A 297 15.08 7.29 -12.91
CA TYR A 297 13.93 7.38 -13.81
C TYR A 297 12.78 6.40 -13.48
N LYS A 298 12.98 5.48 -12.52
CA LYS A 298 11.89 4.66 -11.96
C LYS A 298 11.15 5.37 -10.81
N LEU A 299 11.71 6.45 -10.26
CA LEU A 299 11.08 7.23 -9.21
C LEU A 299 9.85 7.97 -9.76
N SER A 300 8.88 8.23 -8.88
CA SER A 300 7.72 9.07 -9.23
C SER A 300 8.17 10.49 -9.59
N LYS A 301 7.34 11.26 -10.31
CA LYS A 301 7.66 12.67 -10.62
C LYS A 301 7.95 13.51 -9.36
N PRO A 302 7.11 13.50 -8.30
CA PRO A 302 7.41 14.29 -7.11
C PRO A 302 8.69 13.83 -6.42
N ASP A 303 8.97 12.52 -6.37
CA ASP A 303 10.22 12.03 -5.77
C ASP A 303 11.44 12.51 -6.56
N ARG A 304 11.38 12.48 -7.90
CA ARG A 304 12.47 12.95 -8.77
C ARG A 304 12.82 14.41 -8.59
N GLU A 305 11.83 15.23 -8.25
CA GLU A 305 11.97 16.68 -8.05
C GLU A 305 12.30 17.05 -6.60
N SER A 306 12.22 16.09 -5.67
CA SER A 306 12.45 16.34 -4.25
C SER A 306 13.92 16.59 -3.89
N ASP A 307 14.12 17.40 -2.83
CA ASP A 307 15.44 17.61 -2.24
C ASP A 307 15.98 16.36 -1.51
N ILE A 308 15.08 15.46 -1.07
CA ILE A 308 15.46 14.17 -0.48
C ILE A 308 16.24 13.34 -1.50
N THR A 309 15.68 13.15 -2.71
CA THR A 309 16.37 12.44 -3.81
C THR A 309 17.69 13.10 -4.20
N ARG A 310 17.79 14.43 -4.09
CA ARG A 310 19.05 15.16 -4.34
C ARG A 310 20.11 14.84 -3.29
N ASN A 311 19.73 14.79 -2.03
CA ASN A 311 20.62 14.44 -0.93
C ASN A 311 21.07 12.98 -1.05
N ASP A 312 20.15 12.07 -1.38
CA ASP A 312 20.47 10.66 -1.61
C ASP A 312 21.43 10.49 -2.80
N LEU A 313 21.17 11.17 -3.92
CA LEU A 313 22.10 11.19 -5.05
C LEU A 313 23.48 11.68 -4.63
N SER A 314 23.54 12.77 -3.87
CA SER A 314 24.81 13.33 -3.40
C SER A 314 25.57 12.33 -2.53
N TYR A 315 24.88 11.69 -1.59
CA TYR A 315 25.43 10.67 -0.71
C TYR A 315 25.96 9.44 -1.50
N ILE A 316 25.16 8.89 -2.42
CA ILE A 316 25.53 7.72 -3.23
C ILE A 316 26.81 8.01 -4.03
N VAL A 317 26.86 9.16 -4.70
CA VAL A 317 27.98 9.52 -5.60
C VAL A 317 29.24 9.83 -4.80
N GLN A 318 29.10 10.58 -3.70
CA GLN A 318 30.20 10.88 -2.81
C GLN A 318 30.80 9.61 -2.18
N THR A 319 29.95 8.66 -1.79
CA THR A 319 30.38 7.43 -1.10
C THR A 319 31.04 6.44 -2.05
N HIS A 320 30.46 6.24 -3.23
CA HIS A 320 30.83 5.11 -4.09
C HIS A 320 31.69 5.48 -5.30
N ILE A 321 31.60 6.72 -5.79
CA ILE A 321 32.39 7.21 -6.94
C ILE A 321 32.92 8.64 -6.67
N PRO A 322 33.72 8.85 -5.60
CA PRO A 322 34.13 10.18 -5.13
C PRO A 322 34.86 11.02 -6.19
N GLN A 323 35.60 10.41 -7.11
CA GLN A 323 36.21 11.12 -8.24
C GLN A 323 35.18 11.77 -9.18
N VAL A 324 34.02 11.15 -9.39
CA VAL A 324 32.91 11.76 -10.14
C VAL A 324 32.30 12.89 -9.32
N TRP A 325 32.15 12.69 -8.01
CA TRP A 325 31.61 13.71 -7.10
C TRP A 325 32.39 15.02 -7.14
N THR A 326 33.72 14.96 -7.09
CA THR A 326 34.60 16.16 -7.13
C THR A 326 34.31 17.06 -8.33
N HIS A 327 33.97 16.47 -9.48
CA HIS A 327 33.63 17.23 -10.68
C HIS A 327 32.13 17.58 -10.76
N LEU A 328 31.26 16.74 -10.21
CA LEU A 328 29.81 16.91 -10.27
C LEU A 328 29.30 18.00 -9.30
N GLN A 329 29.79 18.01 -8.06
CA GLN A 329 29.30 18.88 -6.99
C GLN A 329 29.14 20.36 -7.39
N PRO A 330 30.16 21.05 -7.96
CA PRO A 330 30.02 22.45 -8.33
C PRO A 330 28.99 22.68 -9.44
N MET A 331 28.71 21.66 -10.25
CA MET A 331 27.75 21.74 -11.36
C MET A 331 26.30 21.51 -10.93
N MET A 332 26.06 20.96 -9.73
CA MET A 332 24.71 20.65 -9.25
C MET A 332 23.95 21.91 -8.76
N VAL A 333 24.67 22.96 -8.38
CA VAL A 333 24.08 24.17 -7.80
C VAL A 333 23.11 24.82 -8.79
N GLY A 334 21.86 25.01 -8.36
CA GLY A 334 20.80 25.64 -9.16
C GLY A 334 20.27 24.80 -10.33
N LYS A 335 20.72 23.55 -10.51
CA LYS A 335 20.22 22.66 -11.57
C LYS A 335 19.14 21.72 -11.04
N PRO A 336 18.18 21.29 -11.87
CA PRO A 336 17.22 20.25 -11.50
C PRO A 336 17.89 18.85 -11.46
N ASN A 337 17.32 17.94 -10.67
CA ASN A 337 17.91 16.61 -10.41
C ASN A 337 18.18 15.79 -11.68
N TYR A 338 17.26 15.79 -12.65
CA TYR A 338 17.44 15.05 -13.91
C TYR A 338 18.69 15.53 -14.68
N HIS A 339 19.00 16.83 -14.63
CA HIS A 339 20.16 17.41 -15.28
C HIS A 339 21.44 16.97 -14.55
N CYS A 340 21.42 16.94 -13.21
CA CYS A 340 22.53 16.43 -12.41
C CYS A 340 22.84 14.96 -12.73
N ILE A 341 21.81 14.13 -12.91
CA ILE A 341 21.94 12.71 -13.32
C ILE A 341 22.61 12.59 -14.70
N ASP A 342 22.23 13.43 -15.66
CA ASP A 342 22.84 13.41 -16.99
C ASP A 342 24.31 13.86 -16.97
N ILE A 343 24.65 14.90 -16.21
CA ILE A 343 26.04 15.35 -16.02
C ILE A 343 26.86 14.24 -15.34
N LEU A 344 26.32 13.59 -14.32
CA LEU A 344 26.96 12.47 -13.62
C LEU A 344 27.40 11.38 -14.60
N VAL A 345 26.50 10.95 -15.50
CA VAL A 345 26.81 9.91 -16.49
C VAL A 345 27.89 10.40 -17.47
N GLN A 346 27.85 11.67 -17.90
CA GLN A 346 28.86 12.24 -18.79
C GLN A 346 30.26 12.26 -18.14
N ILE A 347 30.35 12.68 -16.87
CA ILE A 347 31.61 12.71 -16.11
C ILE A 347 32.12 11.28 -15.90
N ALA A 348 31.26 10.36 -15.47
CA ALA A 348 31.61 8.94 -15.25
C ALA A 348 32.20 8.30 -16.52
N ARG A 349 31.60 8.57 -17.69
CA ARG A 349 32.13 8.15 -19.00
C ARG A 349 33.48 8.76 -19.34
N GLY A 350 33.67 10.04 -19.02
CA GLY A 350 34.93 10.74 -19.23
C GLY A 350 36.06 10.09 -18.43
N ILE A 351 35.84 9.90 -17.13
CA ILE A 351 36.82 9.31 -16.21
C ILE A 351 37.15 7.86 -16.60
N SER A 352 36.15 7.06 -16.98
CA SER A 352 36.36 5.67 -17.41
C SER A 352 37.24 5.55 -18.67
N LYS A 353 37.38 6.63 -19.45
CA LYS A 353 38.26 6.70 -20.62
C LYS A 353 39.68 7.18 -20.29
N TRP A 354 39.92 7.84 -19.16
CA TRP A 354 41.22 8.41 -18.81
C TRP A 354 42.37 7.39 -18.71
N PRO A 355 42.20 6.19 -18.10
CA PRO A 355 43.27 5.19 -18.04
C PRO A 355 43.74 4.74 -19.43
N LYS A 356 42.83 4.71 -20.41
CA LYS A 356 43.13 4.35 -21.82
C LYS A 356 43.89 5.45 -22.56
N GLN A 357 43.75 6.70 -22.14
CA GLN A 357 44.44 7.84 -22.76
C GLN A 357 45.87 8.00 -22.23
N ILE A 358 46.10 7.77 -20.94
CA ILE A 358 47.45 7.82 -20.34
C ILE A 358 48.36 6.74 -20.93
N SER A 359 47.83 5.53 -21.13
CA SER A 359 48.57 4.42 -21.77
C SER A 359 48.79 4.62 -23.28
N GLN A 360 47.93 5.37 -23.96
CA GLN A 360 48.16 5.80 -25.35
C GLN A 360 49.19 6.92 -25.49
N CYS A 361 49.31 7.81 -24.50
CA CYS A 361 50.35 8.84 -24.48
C CYS A 361 51.72 8.25 -24.12
N ALA A 362 51.79 7.33 -23.15
CA ALA A 362 53.05 6.69 -22.75
C ALA A 362 53.71 5.83 -23.86
N ASN A 363 52.92 5.28 -24.78
CA ASN A 363 53.42 4.47 -25.90
C ASN A 363 53.82 5.28 -27.15
N LYS A 364 53.63 6.60 -27.16
CA LYS A 364 54.04 7.45 -28.30
C LYS A 364 55.47 7.96 -28.19
N ASP A 365 56.09 7.87 -27.02
CA ASP A 365 57.46 8.37 -26.78
C ASP A 365 58.56 7.31 -27.01
N THR A 366 58.22 6.10 -27.51
CA THR A 366 59.17 4.99 -27.65
C THR A 366 59.73 4.78 -29.08
N TYR A 367 59.42 5.66 -30.04
CA TYR A 367 59.93 5.55 -31.42
C TYR A 367 60.66 6.83 -31.87
N TYR A 368 61.75 7.19 -31.18
CA TYR A 368 62.80 8.03 -31.73
C TYR A 368 64.14 7.61 -31.12
N TYR A 369 64.73 6.54 -31.65
CA TYR A 369 66.17 6.28 -31.60
C TYR A 369 66.61 5.58 -32.88
#